data_AF-A0A916U7E2-F1
#
_entry.id   AF-A0A916U7E2-F1
#
_cell.length_a   1.000
_cell.length_b   1.000
_cell.length_c   1.000
_cell.angle_alpha   90.00
_cell.angle_beta   90.00
_cell.angle_gamma   90.00
#
_symmetry.space_group_name_H-M   'P 1'
#
loop_
_entity.id
_entity.type
_entity.pdbx_description
1 polymer ?
#
loop_
_entity_poly.entity_id
_entity_poly.type
_entity_poly.pdbx_seq_one_letter_code
_entity_poly.pdbx_strand_id
1 'polypeptide(L)'
;MSTDNDDIQLSGPFKAADASGKTHDIKGIRIFDEGYGIIDVYVDFAAALGQGKLYQDKVLVGHILAKLRALGYVGPDFGHGDLGLQDEKLIVLEAPEEFNAFAASKGWKNLAEEFEDHHAAEQDDGHVTPASSNQLDALMRKFKS
;
A
#
# COMPACT_ATOMS: atom_id res chain seq x y z
N MET A 1 -2.06 -12.99 -23.68
CA MET A 1 -1.52 -12.58 -22.38
C MET A 1 -2.06 -11.20 -22.09
N SER A 2 -2.99 -11.06 -21.15
CA SER A 2 -3.39 -9.76 -20.63
C SER A 2 -2.55 -9.54 -19.38
N THR A 3 -1.48 -8.75 -19.50
CA THR A 3 -0.83 -8.14 -18.34
C THR A 3 -1.70 -6.94 -18.01
N ASP A 4 -2.73 -7.15 -17.17
CA ASP A 4 -3.37 -6.05 -16.46
C ASP A 4 -2.27 -5.46 -15.57
N ASN A 5 -1.72 -4.37 -16.09
CA ASN A 5 -0.62 -3.64 -15.47
C ASN A 5 -1.30 -2.61 -14.57
N ASP A 6 -1.89 -3.07 -13.47
CA ASP A 6 -2.64 -2.28 -12.49
C ASP A 6 -1.68 -1.40 -11.64
N ASP A 7 -0.74 -0.73 -12.27
CA ASP A 7 0.02 0.32 -11.63
C ASP A 7 -0.83 1.60 -11.59
N ILE A 8 -0.94 2.24 -10.43
CA ILE A 8 -1.51 3.58 -10.33
C ILE A 8 -0.43 4.60 -10.64
N GLN A 9 -0.60 5.31 -11.75
CA GLN A 9 0.27 6.42 -12.11
C GLN A 9 -0.07 7.67 -11.27
N LEU A 10 0.79 8.00 -10.30
CA LEU A 10 0.62 9.17 -9.44
C LEU A 10 1.03 10.47 -10.15
N SER A 11 2.04 10.41 -11.02
CA SER A 11 2.52 11.59 -11.74
C SER A 11 2.97 11.29 -13.17
N GLY A 12 2.82 12.27 -14.06
CA GLY A 12 3.47 12.26 -15.38
C GLY A 12 4.93 12.75 -15.34
N PRO A 13 5.60 12.84 -16.51
CA PRO A 13 7.02 13.14 -16.58
C PRO A 13 7.42 14.48 -15.96
N PHE A 14 8.60 14.51 -15.32
CA PHE A 14 9.20 15.74 -14.78
C PHE A 14 10.72 15.61 -14.67
N LYS A 15 11.38 16.71 -14.32
CA LYS A 15 12.83 16.76 -14.10
C LYS A 15 13.12 17.05 -12.63
N ALA A 16 14.15 16.41 -12.10
CA ALA A 16 14.63 16.67 -10.74
C ALA A 16 16.15 16.65 -10.69
N ALA A 17 16.74 17.56 -9.93
CA ALA A 17 18.18 17.59 -9.71
C ALA A 17 18.55 16.80 -8.44
N ASP A 18 19.70 16.14 -8.48
CA ASP A 18 20.33 15.54 -7.29
C ASP A 18 21.28 16.53 -6.59
N ALA A 19 21.88 16.12 -5.46
CA ALA A 19 22.77 16.97 -4.68
C ALA A 19 24.07 17.33 -5.41
N SER A 20 24.44 16.59 -6.48
CA SER A 20 25.59 16.91 -7.33
C SER A 20 25.27 17.98 -8.40
N GLY A 21 24.00 18.39 -8.50
CA GLY A 21 23.52 19.30 -9.53
C GLY A 21 23.20 18.62 -10.86
N LYS A 22 23.31 17.29 -10.95
CA LYS A 22 22.91 16.54 -12.15
C LYS A 22 21.39 16.47 -12.19
N THR A 23 20.84 16.87 -13.34
CA THR A 23 19.40 16.77 -13.61
C THR A 23 19.07 15.40 -14.18
N HIS A 24 18.02 14.79 -13.64
CA HIS A 24 17.49 13.51 -14.07
C HIS A 24 16.10 13.70 -14.69
N ASP A 25 15.87 12.98 -15.79
CA ASP A 25 14.58 12.86 -16.43
C ASP A 25 13.79 11.73 -15.80
N ILE A 26 12.67 12.07 -15.15
CA ILE A 26 11.76 11.11 -14.50
C ILE A 26 10.54 10.94 -15.41
N LYS A 27 10.22 9.69 -15.74
CA LYS A 27 9.05 9.30 -16.54
C LYS A 27 7.77 9.42 -15.74
N GLY A 28 7.83 9.12 -14.45
CA GLY A 28 6.70 9.29 -13.55
C GLY A 28 6.95 8.67 -12.18
N ILE A 29 5.92 8.74 -11.35
CA ILE A 29 5.86 8.10 -10.04
C ILE A 29 4.65 7.18 -10.07
N ARG A 30 4.81 5.93 -9.65
CA ARG A 30 3.74 4.93 -9.60
C ARG A 30 3.79 4.14 -8.30
N ILE A 31 2.66 3.51 -8.01
CA ILE A 31 2.48 2.51 -6.96
C ILE A 31 1.71 1.34 -7.58
N PHE A 32 1.78 0.15 -6.98
CA PHE A 32 0.80 -0.89 -7.32
C PHE A 32 -0.59 -0.47 -6.81
N ASP A 33 -1.65 -0.89 -7.49
CA ASP A 33 -3.02 -0.55 -7.14
C ASP A 33 -3.53 -1.24 -5.87
N GLU A 34 -2.93 -2.36 -5.49
CA GLU A 34 -3.29 -3.11 -4.30
C GLU A 34 -2.05 -3.50 -3.47
N GLY A 35 -2.23 -3.62 -2.16
CA GLY A 35 -1.14 -4.03 -1.27
C GLY A 35 -1.58 -4.26 0.16
N TYR A 36 -0.66 -4.82 0.96
CA TYR A 36 -0.83 -5.01 2.39
C TYR A 36 0.09 -4.03 3.14
N GLY A 37 -0.49 -3.11 3.91
CA GLY A 37 0.29 -2.24 4.81
C GLY A 37 1.02 -1.09 4.12
N ILE A 38 2.35 -1.09 4.22
CA ILE A 38 3.21 0.03 3.80
C ILE A 38 3.39 0.03 2.28
N ILE A 39 3.22 1.20 1.64
CA ILE A 39 3.27 1.34 0.19
C ILE A 39 4.71 1.65 -0.28
N ASP A 40 5.21 0.81 -1.18
CA ASP A 40 6.42 1.11 -1.97
C ASP A 40 6.09 2.07 -3.12
N VAL A 41 6.84 3.16 -3.21
CA VAL A 41 6.69 4.17 -4.25
C VAL A 41 7.82 4.09 -5.26
N TYR A 42 7.46 3.81 -6.50
CA TYR A 42 8.35 3.58 -7.62
C TYR A 42 8.54 4.87 -8.41
N VAL A 43 9.80 5.25 -8.66
CA VAL A 43 10.15 6.44 -9.45
C VAL A 43 10.96 6.00 -10.66
N ASP A 44 10.33 6.04 -11.83
CA ASP A 44 10.91 5.56 -13.08
C ASP A 44 11.72 6.65 -13.77
N PHE A 45 12.98 6.37 -14.09
CA PHE A 45 13.88 7.28 -14.79
C PHE A 45 13.96 6.99 -16.28
N ALA A 46 14.21 8.03 -17.07
CA ALA A 46 14.37 7.91 -18.51
C ALA A 46 15.72 7.30 -18.90
N ALA A 47 16.77 7.58 -18.12
CA ALA A 47 18.12 7.09 -18.34
C ALA A 47 18.59 6.25 -17.15
N ALA A 48 19.57 5.38 -17.39
CA ALA A 48 20.19 4.61 -16.32
C ALA A 48 20.90 5.53 -15.34
N LEU A 49 20.67 5.30 -14.05
CA LEU A 49 21.15 6.09 -12.92
C LEU A 49 22.65 5.85 -12.65
N GLY A 50 23.21 4.76 -13.18
CA GLY A 50 24.58 4.32 -12.90
C GLY A 50 24.69 3.70 -11.51
N GLN A 51 25.89 3.72 -10.92
CA GLN A 51 26.15 3.15 -9.58
C GLN A 51 25.72 4.07 -8.42
N GLY A 52 24.98 5.14 -8.69
CA GLY A 52 24.56 6.11 -7.66
C GLY A 52 23.40 5.59 -6.83
N LYS A 53 23.53 5.63 -5.49
CA LYS A 53 22.43 5.35 -4.54
C LYS A 53 21.47 6.54 -4.46
N LEU A 54 20.80 6.86 -5.57
CA LEU A 54 19.96 8.05 -5.68
C LEU A 54 18.77 8.05 -4.71
N TYR A 55 18.31 6.88 -4.26
CA TYR A 55 17.33 6.73 -3.17
C TYR A 55 17.82 7.26 -1.80
N GLN A 56 19.12 7.54 -1.66
CA GLN A 56 19.72 8.18 -0.47
C GLN A 56 19.97 9.68 -0.66
N ASP A 57 19.81 10.19 -1.88
CA ASP A 57 20.02 11.60 -2.18
C ASP A 57 18.82 12.42 -1.69
N LYS A 58 19.00 13.10 -0.57
CA LYS A 58 17.94 13.90 0.08
C LYS A 58 17.44 15.05 -0.80
N VAL A 59 18.27 15.59 -1.69
CA VAL A 59 17.88 16.69 -2.59
C VAL A 59 16.94 16.14 -3.67
N LEU A 60 17.31 15.02 -4.28
CA LEU A 60 16.45 14.34 -5.26
C LEU A 60 15.14 13.87 -4.64
N VAL A 61 15.21 13.18 -3.49
CA VAL A 61 14.02 12.73 -2.76
C VAL A 61 13.14 13.92 -2.35
N GLY A 62 13.73 15.03 -1.93
CA GLY A 62 13.01 16.27 -1.64
C GLY A 62 12.24 16.81 -2.86
N HIS A 63 12.83 16.77 -4.06
CA HIS A 63 12.14 17.17 -5.29
C HIS A 63 10.99 16.21 -5.66
N ILE A 64 11.17 14.91 -5.45
CA ILE A 64 10.11 13.90 -5.67
C ILE A 64 8.95 14.14 -4.70
N LEU A 65 9.24 14.37 -3.41
CA LEU A 65 8.23 14.67 -2.41
C LEU A 65 7.51 15.99 -2.68
N ALA A 66 8.23 17.02 -3.13
CA ALA A 66 7.61 18.27 -3.57
C ALA A 66 6.63 18.04 -4.73
N LYS A 67 6.96 17.14 -5.67
CA LYS A 67 6.05 16.76 -6.75
C LYS A 67 4.79 16.07 -6.21
N LEU A 68 4.92 15.13 -5.28
CA LEU A 68 3.78 14.46 -4.64
C LEU A 68 2.91 15.44 -3.83
N ARG A 69 3.53 16.37 -3.11
CA ARG A 69 2.83 17.42 -2.36
C ARG A 69 2.03 18.34 -3.27
N ALA A 70 2.58 18.70 -4.42
CA ALA A 70 1.85 19.45 -5.44
C ALA A 70 0.64 18.69 -6.02
N LEU A 71 0.62 17.36 -5.90
CA LEU A 71 -0.49 16.50 -6.34
C LEU A 71 -1.52 16.23 -5.24
N GLY A 72 -1.28 16.73 -4.02
CA GLY A 72 -2.19 16.64 -2.88
C GLY A 72 -1.69 15.79 -1.72
N TYR A 73 -0.49 15.20 -1.78
CA TYR A 73 0.05 14.48 -0.62
C TYR A 73 0.38 15.45 0.52
N VAL A 74 -0.15 15.19 1.71
CA VAL A 74 0.17 15.92 2.93
C VAL A 74 0.59 14.92 3.99
N GLY A 75 1.88 14.88 4.30
CA GLY A 75 2.42 13.93 5.26
C GLY A 75 3.94 14.00 5.40
N PRO A 76 4.52 13.09 6.20
CA PRO A 76 5.96 13.00 6.44
C PRO A 76 6.77 12.75 5.17
N ASP A 77 8.08 12.95 5.26
CA ASP A 77 9.02 12.56 4.20
C ASP A 77 9.14 11.02 4.13
N PHE A 78 9.47 10.50 2.95
CA PHE A 78 9.61 9.06 2.72
C PHE A 78 10.91 8.50 3.28
N GLY A 79 10.88 7.22 3.61
CA GLY A 79 12.02 6.41 4.02
C GLY A 79 12.80 5.84 2.84
N HIS A 80 13.77 4.98 3.16
CA HIS A 80 14.49 4.22 2.17
C HIS A 80 13.68 2.97 1.82
N GLY A 81 13.36 2.78 0.53
CA GLY A 81 12.76 1.53 0.07
C GLY A 81 13.77 0.38 0.10
N ASP A 82 13.27 -0.85 -0.09
CA ASP A 82 14.09 -2.06 -0.09
C ASP A 82 15.19 -1.97 -1.16
N LEU A 83 16.42 -2.37 -0.78
CA LEU A 83 17.57 -2.43 -1.69
C LEU A 83 17.36 -3.46 -2.81
N GLY A 84 16.60 -4.52 -2.56
CA GLY A 84 16.28 -5.57 -3.53
C GLY A 84 15.34 -5.11 -4.65
N LEU A 85 14.64 -3.99 -4.46
CA LEU A 85 13.71 -3.41 -5.43
C LEU A 85 14.32 -2.28 -6.26
N GLN A 86 15.55 -1.86 -5.94
CA GLN A 86 16.25 -0.82 -6.70
C GLN A 86 16.77 -1.40 -8.03
N ASP A 87 16.68 -0.63 -9.11
CA ASP A 87 17.11 -1.06 -10.45
C ASP A 87 17.96 0.04 -11.13
N GLU A 88 18.53 -0.24 -12.30
CA GLU A 88 19.35 0.71 -13.06
C GLU A 88 18.58 1.97 -13.48
N LYS A 89 17.26 1.90 -13.61
CA LYS A 89 16.38 3.01 -14.06
C LYS A 89 15.22 3.27 -13.09
N LEU A 90 15.27 2.72 -11.90
CA LEU A 90 14.19 2.80 -10.93
C LEU A 90 14.78 2.97 -9.55
N ILE A 91 14.22 3.91 -8.78
CA ILE A 91 14.38 3.88 -7.33
C ILE A 91 13.04 3.59 -6.68
N VAL A 92 13.12 2.93 -5.53
CA VAL A 92 11.97 2.64 -4.68
C VAL A 92 12.14 3.35 -3.34
N LEU A 93 11.08 4.01 -2.91
CA LEU A 93 11.00 4.72 -1.64
C LEU A 93 9.88 4.12 -0.80
N GLU A 94 10.13 3.99 0.50
CA GLU A 94 9.12 3.50 1.45
C GLU A 94 8.26 4.68 1.91
N ALA A 95 6.96 4.66 1.60
CA ALA A 95 6.05 5.70 2.05
C ALA A 95 5.63 5.47 3.51
N PRO A 96 5.42 6.52 4.32
CA PRO A 96 4.85 6.37 5.64
C PRO A 96 3.35 6.00 5.56
N GLU A 97 2.77 5.47 6.64
CA GLU A 97 1.37 5.03 6.67
C GLU A 97 0.37 6.15 6.31
N GLU A 98 0.68 7.41 6.64
CA GLU A 98 -0.14 8.56 6.28
C GLU A 98 -0.26 8.77 4.76
N PHE A 99 0.62 8.17 3.96
CA PHE A 99 0.51 8.17 2.51
C PHE A 99 -0.69 7.35 2.02
N ASN A 100 -1.19 6.38 2.79
CA ASN A 100 -2.30 5.51 2.40
C ASN A 100 -3.56 6.29 2.07
N ALA A 101 -3.87 7.37 2.82
CA ALA A 101 -5.02 8.22 2.53
C ALA A 101 -4.89 8.93 1.17
N PHE A 102 -3.68 9.38 0.83
CA PHE A 102 -3.42 9.96 -0.49
C PHE A 102 -3.50 8.90 -1.59
N ALA A 103 -2.90 7.73 -1.38
CA ALA A 103 -2.94 6.62 -2.33
C ALA A 103 -4.39 6.15 -2.59
N ALA A 104 -5.21 6.01 -1.55
CA ALA A 104 -6.61 5.65 -1.65
C ALA A 104 -7.40 6.69 -2.47
N SER A 105 -7.10 7.99 -2.30
CA SER A 105 -7.69 9.05 -3.14
C SER A 105 -7.33 8.93 -4.63
N LYS A 106 -6.29 8.17 -4.97
CA LYS A 106 -5.86 7.87 -6.35
C LYS A 106 -6.35 6.50 -6.84
N GLY A 107 -7.07 5.75 -6.00
CA GLY A 107 -7.64 4.45 -6.35
C GLY A 107 -6.92 3.24 -5.75
N TRP A 108 -5.93 3.45 -4.86
CA TRP A 108 -5.25 2.35 -4.18
C TRP A 108 -6.19 1.60 -3.23
N LYS A 109 -6.07 0.28 -3.18
CA LYS A 109 -6.85 -0.61 -2.33
C LYS A 109 -5.97 -1.24 -1.26
N ASN A 110 -6.39 -1.08 -0.02
CA ASN A 110 -5.77 -1.76 1.10
C ASN A 110 -6.37 -3.17 1.24
N LEU A 111 -5.62 -4.19 0.83
CA LEU A 111 -6.08 -5.57 0.90
C LEU A 111 -6.20 -6.05 2.35
N ALA A 112 -5.51 -5.44 3.32
CA ALA A 112 -5.60 -5.85 4.72
C ALA A 112 -6.99 -5.59 5.32
N GLU A 113 -7.66 -4.51 4.90
CA GLU A 113 -9.00 -4.16 5.36
C GLU A 113 -10.06 -5.13 4.79
N GLU A 114 -9.85 -5.67 3.59
CA GLU A 114 -10.77 -6.63 2.97
C GLU A 114 -10.83 -7.98 3.73
N PHE A 115 -9.79 -8.35 4.49
CA PHE A 115 -9.80 -9.56 5.32
C PHE A 115 -10.48 -9.37 6.68
N GLU A 116 -10.57 -8.14 7.21
CA GLU A 116 -11.30 -7.87 8.45
C GLU A 116 -12.83 -7.88 8.23
N ASP A 117 -13.30 -7.36 7.08
CA ASP A 117 -14.73 -7.33 6.75
C ASP A 117 -15.33 -8.73 6.53
N HIS A 118 -14.55 -9.70 6.04
CA HIS A 118 -15.05 -11.07 5.86
C HIS A 118 -15.15 -11.89 7.15
N HIS A 119 -14.46 -11.48 8.23
CA HIS A 119 -14.60 -12.10 9.55
C HIS A 119 -15.68 -11.44 10.42
N ALA A 120 -16.14 -10.24 10.06
CA ALA A 120 -17.24 -9.57 10.75
C ALA A 120 -18.64 -10.03 10.31
N ALA A 121 -18.76 -10.70 9.15
CA ALA A 121 -20.03 -11.21 8.64
C ALA A 121 -20.44 -12.61 9.14
N GLU A 122 -19.59 -13.29 9.94
CA GLU A 122 -19.93 -14.56 10.60
C GLU A 122 -20.08 -14.44 12.13
N GLN A 123 -20.49 -13.27 12.63
CA GLN A 123 -21.09 -13.14 13.96
C GLN A 123 -22.59 -12.90 13.85
N ASP A 124 -23.30 -13.81 13.17
CA ASP A 124 -24.75 -13.97 13.32
C ASP A 124 -25.03 -14.72 14.63
N ASP A 125 -25.21 -13.92 15.69
CA ASP A 125 -26.11 -14.09 16.82
C ASP A 125 -26.51 -15.52 17.23
N GLY A 126 -25.56 -16.24 17.85
CA GLY A 126 -25.88 -17.35 18.74
C GLY A 126 -26.44 -16.85 20.08
N HIS A 127 -27.58 -16.15 20.06
CA HIS A 127 -28.32 -15.78 21.26
C HIS A 127 -28.78 -17.05 21.99
N VAL A 128 -27.99 -17.53 22.95
CA VAL A 128 -28.39 -18.60 23.85
C VAL A 128 -29.43 -18.05 24.81
N THR A 129 -30.72 -18.12 24.42
CA THR A 129 -31.82 -17.98 25.37
C THR A 129 -31.70 -19.07 26.44
N PRO A 130 -31.75 -18.77 27.75
CA PRO A 130 -31.75 -19.78 28.80
C PRO A 130 -33.16 -20.36 28.93
N ALA A 131 -33.56 -21.18 27.96
CA ALA A 131 -34.77 -21.98 28.06
C ALA A 131 -34.60 -23.24 27.24
N SER A 132 -34.18 -24.35 27.89
CA SER A 132 -34.71 -25.71 27.65
C SER A 132 -33.88 -26.80 28.34
N SER A 133 -33.58 -26.63 29.64
CA SER A 133 -33.16 -27.74 30.50
C SER A 133 -34.28 -28.78 30.70
N ASN A 134 -35.54 -28.43 30.39
CA ASN A 134 -36.69 -29.33 30.56
C ASN A 134 -36.92 -30.32 29.39
N GLN A 135 -36.36 -30.08 28.20
CA GLN A 135 -36.55 -31.00 27.06
C GLN A 135 -35.55 -32.16 27.06
N LEU A 136 -34.35 -31.95 27.61
CA LEU A 136 -33.33 -33.01 27.75
C LEU A 136 -33.73 -34.06 28.80
N ASP A 137 -34.33 -33.63 29.92
CA ASP A 137 -34.75 -34.54 31.00
C ASP A 137 -35.92 -35.45 30.58
N ALA A 138 -36.84 -34.91 29.76
CA ALA A 138 -37.96 -35.67 29.21
C ALA A 138 -37.51 -36.76 28.20
N LEU A 139 -36.40 -36.54 27.49
CA LEU A 139 -35.86 -37.50 26.54
C LEU A 139 -35.12 -38.65 27.23
N MET A 140 -34.38 -38.35 28.32
CA MET A 140 -33.61 -39.36 29.06
C MET A 140 -34.48 -40.34 29.85
N ARG A 141 -35.69 -39.93 30.26
CA ARG A 141 -36.66 -40.83 30.92
C ARG A 141 -37.33 -41.84 29.99
N LYS A 142 -37.35 -41.57 28.67
CA LYS A 142 -38.01 -42.46 27.70
C LYS A 142 -37.14 -43.66 27.26
N PHE A 143 -35.84 -43.62 27.55
CA PHE A 143 -34.88 -44.69 27.21
C PHE A 143 -34.46 -45.57 28.39
N LYS A 144 -35.11 -45.41 29.55
CA LYS A 144 -34.76 -46.14 30.77
C LYS A 144 -35.96 -46.85 31.41
N SER A 145 -36.76 -47.50 30.57
CA SER A 145 -37.75 -48.50 30.99
C SER A 145 -37.55 -49.80 30.24
#